data_AF-A0A7S1T7S4-F1
#
_entry.id   AF-A0A7S1T7S4-F1
#
_cell.length_a   1.000
_cell.length_b   1.000
_cell.length_c   1.000
_cell.angle_alpha   90.00
_cell.angle_beta   90.00
_cell.angle_gamma   90.00
#
_symmetry.space_group_name_H-M   'P 1'
#
loop_
_entity.id
_entity.type
_entity.pdbx_description
1 polymer ?
#
loop_
_entity_poly.entity_id
_entity_poly.type
_entity_poly.pdbx_seq_one_letter_code
_entity_poly.pdbx_strand_id
1 'polypeptide(L)'
;ALRSDIEWKTFSGTSDLVNPFIIDFEELRLGRMIRQGPCSEVFEGKWLELPVTVKVLLPCKDVKPDGTEPLERRRKQLAEAVAGLNRLRHPNILLFLGATLSHGRPLCIVSEHIEGYHLEEYIKGAGDLPLEKKFKIALAVARGMFYLHSASPPVLHQDLKLENVFLSRDGSRIVISDFGLGGRDRKS
;
A
#
# COMPACT_ATOMS: atom_id res chain seq x y z
N ALA A 1 -12.24 1.90 44.46
CA ALA A 1 -11.83 0.52 44.15
C ALA A 1 -13.00 -0.19 43.51
N LEU A 2 -12.95 -0.45 42.21
CA LEU A 2 -13.87 -1.32 41.48
C LEU A 2 -13.05 -1.91 40.33
N ARG A 3 -12.37 -3.02 40.63
CA ARG A 3 -11.90 -3.97 39.63
C ARG A 3 -13.13 -4.82 39.29
N SER A 4 -13.60 -4.76 38.05
CA SER A 4 -14.53 -5.75 37.50
C SER A 4 -13.77 -6.54 36.46
N ASP A 5 -13.67 -7.83 36.73
CA ASP A 5 -12.87 -8.83 36.05
C ASP A 5 -13.28 -8.98 34.58
N ILE A 6 -12.31 -8.77 33.68
CA ILE A 6 -12.41 -9.24 32.29
C ILE A 6 -11.64 -10.56 32.24
N GLU A 7 -12.38 -11.66 32.26
CA GLU A 7 -11.83 -12.99 31.96
C GLU A 7 -11.43 -13.05 30.48
N TRP A 8 -10.13 -12.94 30.21
CA TRP A 8 -9.58 -13.28 28.91
C TRP A 8 -9.63 -14.79 28.74
N LYS A 9 -10.62 -15.32 28.02
CA LYS A 9 -10.59 -16.71 27.56
C LYS A 9 -9.42 -16.88 26.60
N THR A 10 -8.35 -17.52 27.08
CA THR A 10 -7.25 -17.99 26.24
C THR A 10 -7.77 -19.08 25.30
N PHE A 11 -7.85 -18.77 24.01
CA PHE A 11 -8.09 -19.74 22.95
C PHE A 11 -6.85 -20.63 22.79
N SER A 12 -6.93 -21.86 23.30
CA SER A 12 -5.94 -22.91 23.04
C SER A 12 -6.28 -23.63 21.74
N GLY A 13 -5.72 -23.16 20.63
CA GLY A 13 -5.84 -23.80 19.32
C GLY A 13 -4.77 -23.25 18.38
N THR A 14 -3.61 -23.91 18.30
CA THR A 14 -2.57 -23.59 17.33
C THR A 14 -2.96 -24.12 15.95
N SER A 15 -3.40 -23.25 15.03
CA SER A 15 -3.30 -23.47 13.56
C SER A 15 -3.47 -22.20 12.72
N ASP A 16 -4.38 -21.28 13.03
CA ASP A 16 -4.64 -20.13 12.13
C ASP A 16 -4.78 -18.83 12.92
N LEU A 17 -3.66 -18.15 13.15
CA LEU A 17 -3.71 -16.73 13.49
C LEU A 17 -4.27 -16.01 12.26
N VAL A 18 -5.55 -15.66 12.29
CA VAL A 18 -6.17 -14.80 11.27
C VAL A 18 -5.33 -13.54 11.19
N ASN A 19 -4.54 -13.40 10.12
CA ASN A 19 -3.73 -12.23 9.91
C ASN A 19 -4.71 -11.06 9.69
N PRO A 20 -4.79 -10.08 10.61
CA PRO A 20 -5.84 -9.05 10.59
C PRO A 20 -5.73 -8.08 9.42
N PHE A 21 -4.65 -8.20 8.64
CA PHE A 21 -4.40 -7.43 7.43
C PHE A 21 -4.82 -8.18 6.17
N ILE A 22 -5.38 -9.39 6.29
CA ILE A 22 -6.03 -10.11 5.19
C ILE A 22 -7.50 -9.73 5.20
N ILE A 23 -7.89 -9.04 4.14
CA ILE A 23 -9.25 -8.55 3.94
C ILE A 23 -9.96 -9.54 3.02
N ASP A 24 -11.18 -9.94 3.37
CA ASP A 24 -12.01 -10.66 2.42
C ASP A 24 -12.43 -9.70 1.31
N PHE A 25 -12.27 -10.12 0.06
CA PHE A 25 -12.61 -9.30 -1.10
C PHE A 25 -14.09 -8.86 -1.07
N GLU A 26 -14.98 -9.69 -0.51
CA GLU A 26 -16.41 -9.37 -0.37
C GLU A 26 -16.70 -8.21 0.61
N GLU A 27 -15.76 -7.88 1.50
CA GLU A 27 -15.87 -6.70 2.37
C GLU A 27 -15.52 -5.39 1.65
N LEU A 28 -14.88 -5.48 0.48
CA LEU A 28 -14.50 -4.33 -0.33
C LEU A 28 -15.64 -3.92 -1.26
N ARG A 29 -16.02 -2.65 -1.19
CA ARG A 29 -16.91 -2.03 -2.17
C ARG A 29 -16.07 -1.16 -3.09
N LEU A 30 -15.83 -1.64 -4.31
CA LEU A 30 -15.12 -0.88 -5.34
C LEU A 30 -16.03 0.20 -5.92
N GLY A 31 -15.48 1.41 -6.05
CA GLY A 31 -16.12 2.56 -6.66
C GLY A 31 -15.50 2.90 -8.02
N ARG A 32 -15.25 4.19 -8.25
CA ARG A 32 -14.70 4.70 -9.51
C ARG A 32 -13.26 4.21 -9.71
N MET A 33 -12.93 3.79 -10.93
CA MET A 33 -11.54 3.58 -11.33
C MET A 33 -10.80 4.93 -11.38
N ILE A 34 -9.71 5.04 -10.63
CA ILE A 34 -8.83 6.21 -10.59
C ILE A 34 -7.80 6.12 -11.71
N ARG A 35 -7.17 4.94 -11.86
CA ARG A 35 -6.02 4.76 -12.74
C ARG A 35 -5.96 3.33 -13.27
N GLN A 36 -5.68 3.19 -14.57
CA GLN A 36 -5.33 1.91 -15.18
C GLN A 36 -3.84 1.89 -15.51
N GLY A 37 -3.15 0.83 -15.12
CA GLY A 37 -1.74 0.58 -15.42
C GLY A 37 -1.55 -0.78 -16.10
N PRO A 38 -0.31 -1.09 -16.53
CA PRO A 38 -0.02 -2.30 -17.30
C PRO A 38 -0.24 -3.60 -16.50
N CYS A 39 -0.06 -3.56 -15.19
CA CYS A 39 -0.19 -4.71 -14.29
C CYS A 39 -1.05 -4.41 -13.06
N SER A 40 -1.84 -3.33 -13.08
CA SER A 40 -2.73 -2.99 -11.97
C SER A 40 -3.80 -2.01 -12.37
N GLU A 41 -4.94 -2.07 -11.69
CA GLU A 41 -5.99 -1.07 -11.74
C GLU A 41 -6.21 -0.52 -10.33
N VAL A 42 -6.38 0.78 -10.21
CA VAL A 42 -6.54 1.47 -8.93
C VAL A 42 -7.93 2.09 -8.88
N PHE A 43 -8.66 1.79 -7.80
CA PHE A 43 -10.04 2.22 -7.58
C PHE A 43 -10.15 3.01 -6.27
N GLU A 44 -11.07 3.96 -6.24
CA GLU A 44 -11.67 4.38 -4.98
C GLU A 44 -12.49 3.22 -4.43
N GLY A 45 -12.60 3.10 -3.11
CA GLY A 45 -13.44 2.09 -2.51
C GLY A 45 -13.80 2.38 -1.08
N LYS A 46 -14.54 1.43 -0.49
CA LYS A 46 -14.84 1.40 0.94
C LYS A 46 -14.52 0.03 1.52
N TRP A 47 -13.98 0.03 2.72
CA TRP A 47 -13.82 -1.16 3.57
C TRP A 47 -14.40 -0.85 4.95
N LEU A 48 -15.45 -1.57 5.37
CA LEU A 48 -16.18 -1.27 6.61
C LEU A 48 -16.62 0.21 6.71
N GLU A 49 -17.12 0.78 5.61
CA GLU A 49 -17.45 2.20 5.41
C GLU A 49 -16.27 3.19 5.48
N LEU A 50 -15.05 2.75 5.80
CA LEU A 50 -13.86 3.58 5.71
C LEU A 50 -13.50 3.82 4.23
N PRO A 51 -13.30 5.08 3.79
CA PRO A 51 -12.79 5.37 2.46
C PRO A 51 -11.38 4.82 2.28
N VAL A 52 -11.17 4.05 1.22
CA VAL A 52 -9.89 3.40 0.91
C VAL A 52 -9.53 3.56 -0.57
N THR A 53 -8.26 3.36 -0.87
CA THR A 53 -7.77 3.15 -2.23
C THR A 53 -7.49 1.66 -2.40
N VAL A 54 -8.05 1.06 -3.45
CA VAL A 54 -7.89 -0.37 -3.75
C VAL A 54 -7.10 -0.52 -5.05
N LYS A 55 -5.88 -1.05 -4.94
CA LYS A 55 -5.04 -1.42 -6.09
C LYS A 55 -5.21 -2.90 -6.39
N VAL A 56 -5.96 -3.21 -7.44
CA VAL A 56 -6.12 -4.56 -7.98
C VAL A 56 -4.89 -4.91 -8.80
N LEU A 57 -4.23 -6.02 -8.46
CA LEU A 57 -3.05 -6.52 -9.16
C LEU A 57 -3.49 -7.40 -10.32
N LEU A 58 -3.04 -7.06 -11.53
CA LEU A 58 -3.34 -7.77 -12.76
C LEU A 58 -2.11 -8.53 -13.27
N PRO A 59 -2.28 -9.60 -14.06
CA PRO A 59 -1.20 -10.18 -14.84
C PRO A 59 -0.60 -9.11 -15.77
N CYS A 60 0.74 -9.00 -15.80
CA CYS A 60 1.41 -8.11 -16.76
C CYS A 60 1.21 -8.65 -18.19
N LYS A 61 0.72 -7.80 -19.09
CA LYS A 61 0.39 -8.19 -20.48
C LYS A 61 1.61 -8.57 -21.33
N ASP A 62 2.82 -8.20 -20.90
CA ASP A 62 4.06 -8.37 -21.66
C ASP A 62 4.80 -9.69 -21.37
N VAL A 63 4.21 -10.58 -20.56
CA VAL A 63 4.83 -11.87 -20.28
C VAL A 63 4.33 -12.92 -21.28
N LYS A 64 5.29 -13.59 -21.95
CA LYS A 64 5.05 -14.62 -22.98
C LYS A 64 4.02 -15.67 -22.51
N PRO A 65 3.29 -16.35 -23.41
CA PRO A 65 2.26 -17.34 -23.06
C PRO A 65 2.77 -18.55 -22.24
N ASP A 66 4.09 -18.81 -22.24
CA ASP A 66 4.76 -19.83 -21.41
C ASP A 66 5.31 -19.27 -20.07
N GLY A 67 5.18 -17.96 -19.86
CA GLY A 67 5.68 -17.20 -18.71
C GLY A 67 4.56 -16.68 -17.82
N THR A 68 3.48 -17.43 -17.62
CA THR A 68 2.56 -17.11 -16.52
C THR A 68 3.36 -17.13 -15.23
N GLU A 69 3.70 -15.97 -14.68
CA GLU A 69 4.00 -15.92 -13.24
C GLU A 69 2.68 -16.33 -12.59
N PRO A 70 2.55 -17.56 -12.05
CA PRO A 70 1.23 -18.07 -11.70
C PRO A 70 0.63 -17.13 -10.68
N LEU A 71 -0.68 -16.87 -10.75
CA LEU A 71 -1.39 -16.05 -9.77
C LEU A 71 -1.04 -16.47 -8.32
N GLU A 72 -0.77 -17.76 -8.13
CA GLU A 72 -0.26 -18.35 -6.89
C GLU A 72 1.12 -17.82 -6.44
N ARG A 73 2.06 -17.63 -7.36
CA ARG A 73 3.37 -17.02 -7.05
C ARG A 73 3.20 -15.58 -6.60
N ARG A 74 2.34 -14.79 -7.28
CA ARG A 74 2.02 -13.42 -6.88
C ARG A 74 1.32 -13.36 -5.53
N ARG A 75 0.37 -14.27 -5.29
CA ARG A 75 -0.29 -14.43 -3.99
C ARG A 75 0.73 -14.71 -2.89
N LYS A 76 1.67 -15.63 -3.12
CA LYS A 76 2.74 -15.93 -2.17
C LYS A 76 3.64 -14.71 -1.90
N GLN A 77 4.10 -14.03 -2.94
CA GLN A 77 4.91 -12.82 -2.80
C GLN A 77 4.16 -11.73 -2.02
N LEU A 78 2.89 -11.51 -2.32
CA LEU A 78 2.06 -10.55 -1.60
C LEU A 78 1.85 -10.96 -0.14
N ALA A 79 1.57 -12.25 0.13
CA ALA A 79 1.44 -12.77 1.48
C ALA A 79 2.71 -12.54 2.33
N GLU A 80 3.89 -12.76 1.74
CA GLU A 80 5.17 -12.47 2.37
C GLU A 80 5.39 -10.97 2.60
N ALA A 81 4.97 -10.11 1.66
CA ALA A 81 5.10 -8.66 1.76
C ALA A 81 4.16 -8.06 2.83
N VAL A 82 2.91 -8.55 2.94
CA VAL A 82 1.91 -8.06 3.91
C VAL A 82 2.46 -8.10 5.34
N ALA A 83 3.21 -9.14 5.70
CA ALA A 83 3.83 -9.28 7.02
C ALA A 83 4.87 -8.19 7.34
N GLY A 84 5.50 -7.59 6.32
CA GLY A 84 6.43 -6.47 6.49
C GLY A 84 5.73 -5.11 6.41
N LEU A 85 4.78 -4.96 5.49
CA LEU A 85 4.04 -3.71 5.27
C LEU A 85 3.15 -3.32 6.45
N ASN A 86 2.65 -4.31 7.21
CA ASN A 86 1.75 -4.08 8.34
C ASN A 86 2.35 -3.23 9.47
N ARG A 87 3.67 -3.21 9.62
CA ARG A 87 4.39 -2.48 10.69
C ARG A 87 4.74 -1.05 10.31
N LEU A 88 4.57 -0.68 9.04
CA LEU A 88 4.99 0.61 8.52
C LEU A 88 3.94 1.68 8.86
N ARG A 89 4.28 2.58 9.76
CA ARG A 89 3.44 3.69 10.24
C ARG A 89 4.30 4.94 10.36
N HIS A 90 4.13 5.86 9.42
CA HIS A 90 4.87 7.11 9.40
C HIS A 90 4.07 8.19 8.64
N PRO A 91 4.06 9.46 9.07
CA PRO A 91 3.27 10.52 8.45
C PRO A 91 3.61 10.81 6.98
N ASN A 92 4.79 10.40 6.51
CA ASN A 92 5.24 10.55 5.11
C ASN A 92 5.25 9.23 4.32
N ILE A 93 4.59 8.18 4.81
CA ILE A 93 4.43 6.89 4.13
C ILE A 93 2.93 6.60 4.04
N LEU A 94 2.45 6.21 2.86
CA LEU A 94 1.05 5.87 2.65
C LEU A 94 0.66 4.70 3.55
N LEU A 95 -0.42 4.85 4.32
CA LEU A 95 -0.85 3.84 5.28
C LEU A 95 -1.39 2.60 4.54
N PHE A 96 -0.68 1.49 4.69
CA PHE A 96 -1.17 0.17 4.31
C PHE A 96 -2.21 -0.34 5.32
N LEU A 97 -3.39 -0.72 4.82
CA LEU A 97 -4.50 -1.23 5.64
C LEU A 97 -4.62 -2.75 5.54
N GLY A 98 -4.39 -3.33 4.36
CA GLY A 98 -4.47 -4.77 4.18
C GLY A 98 -4.36 -5.21 2.72
N ALA A 99 -4.55 -6.50 2.49
CA ALA A 99 -4.55 -7.11 1.16
C ALA A 99 -5.57 -8.23 1.06
N THR A 100 -6.05 -8.50 -0.15
CA THR A 100 -6.90 -9.68 -0.43
C THR A 100 -6.01 -10.81 -0.96
N LEU A 101 -6.14 -11.99 -0.37
CA LEU A 101 -5.35 -13.17 -0.74
C LEU A 101 -6.20 -14.41 -1.06
N SER A 102 -7.53 -14.33 -0.94
CA SER A 102 -8.43 -15.46 -1.15
C SER A 102 -8.26 -16.09 -2.54
N HIS A 103 -8.28 -17.43 -2.60
CA HIS A 103 -8.24 -18.15 -3.87
C HIS A 103 -9.49 -17.85 -4.72
N GLY A 104 -9.31 -17.79 -6.04
CA GLY A 104 -10.40 -17.45 -6.97
C GLY A 104 -10.87 -15.99 -6.92
N ARG A 105 -10.27 -15.14 -6.07
CA ARG A 105 -10.58 -13.71 -5.98
C ARG A 105 -9.41 -12.85 -6.46
N PRO A 106 -9.67 -11.60 -6.88
CA PRO A 106 -8.61 -10.66 -7.23
C PRO A 106 -7.65 -10.45 -6.05
N LEU A 107 -6.36 -10.30 -6.36
CA LEU A 107 -5.36 -9.85 -5.40
C LEU A 107 -5.39 -8.32 -5.36
N CYS A 108 -5.59 -7.77 -4.17
CA CYS A 108 -5.72 -6.34 -3.96
C CYS A 108 -4.79 -5.88 -2.85
N ILE A 109 -4.34 -4.64 -2.96
CA ILE A 109 -3.68 -3.90 -1.90
C ILE A 109 -4.62 -2.77 -1.51
N VAL A 110 -4.88 -2.67 -0.22
CA VAL A 110 -5.80 -1.69 0.36
C VAL A 110 -4.99 -0.72 1.21
N SER A 111 -5.09 0.55 0.89
CA SER A 111 -4.45 1.64 1.63
C SER A 111 -5.47 2.69 2.06
N GLU A 112 -5.05 3.61 2.91
CA GLU A 112 -5.83 4.82 3.15
C GLU A 112 -6.14 5.55 1.84
N HIS A 113 -7.29 6.23 1.81
CA HIS A 113 -7.61 7.17 0.76
C HIS A 113 -7.05 8.56 1.10
N ILE A 114 -6.34 9.17 0.16
CA ILE A 114 -5.87 10.55 0.27
C ILE A 114 -6.51 11.36 -0.84
N GLU A 115 -7.36 12.31 -0.45
CA GLU A 115 -7.84 13.32 -1.38
C GLU A 115 -6.69 14.27 -1.72
N GLY A 116 -6.26 14.27 -2.98
CA GLY A 116 -5.10 15.04 -3.39
C GLY A 116 -4.66 14.68 -4.79
N TYR A 117 -3.36 14.84 -5.03
CA TYR A 117 -2.75 14.69 -6.33
C TYR A 117 -1.45 13.91 -6.19
N HIS A 118 -1.13 13.14 -7.23
CA HIS A 118 0.25 12.72 -7.42
C HIS A 118 1.11 13.96 -7.68
N LEU A 119 2.32 13.97 -7.16
CA LEU A 119 3.19 15.14 -7.22
C LEU A 119 3.57 15.49 -8.67
N GLU A 120 3.65 14.47 -9.55
CA GLU A 120 3.85 14.67 -10.99
C GLU A 120 2.73 15.53 -11.61
N GLU A 121 1.47 15.19 -11.34
CA GLU A 121 0.29 15.91 -11.85
C GLU A 121 0.23 17.32 -11.24
N TYR A 122 0.53 17.43 -9.94
CA TYR A 122 0.53 18.70 -9.24
C TYR A 122 1.55 19.69 -9.82
N ILE A 123 2.79 19.24 -10.08
CA ILE A 123 3.84 20.10 -10.63
C ILE A 123 3.53 20.49 -12.08
N LYS A 124 3.04 19.54 -12.90
CA LYS A 124 2.65 19.84 -14.29
C LYS A 124 1.58 20.93 -14.37
N GLY A 125 0.62 20.93 -13.44
CA GLY A 125 -0.43 21.95 -13.40
C GLY A 125 -0.02 23.28 -12.75
N ALA A 126 0.85 23.24 -11.74
CA ALA A 126 1.23 24.42 -10.96
C ALA A 126 2.36 25.25 -11.57
N GLY A 127 3.18 24.68 -12.45
CA GLY A 127 4.40 25.31 -12.94
C GLY A 127 5.50 25.32 -11.86
N ASP A 128 6.30 26.39 -11.82
CA ASP A 128 7.39 26.45 -10.85
C ASP A 128 6.89 26.69 -9.42
N LEU A 129 7.27 25.81 -8.51
CA LEU A 129 6.84 25.90 -7.11
C LEU A 129 7.73 26.87 -6.33
N PRO A 130 7.17 27.63 -5.37
CA PRO A 130 7.95 28.39 -4.42
C PRO A 130 8.98 27.51 -3.70
N LEU A 131 10.16 28.06 -3.43
CA LEU A 131 11.28 27.34 -2.84
C LEU A 131 10.92 26.67 -1.50
N GLU A 132 10.14 27.34 -0.67
CA GLU A 132 9.63 26.81 0.59
C GLU A 132 8.83 25.51 0.39
N LYS A 133 7.97 25.47 -0.64
CA LYS A 133 7.15 24.28 -0.94
C LYS A 133 8.01 23.13 -1.45
N LYS A 134 9.02 23.43 -2.28
CA LYS A 134 10.02 22.44 -2.73
C LYS A 134 10.75 21.83 -1.53
N PHE A 135 11.20 22.66 -0.57
CA PHE A 135 11.84 22.17 0.65
C PHE A 135 10.90 21.32 1.51
N LYS A 136 9.63 21.74 1.69
CA LYS A 136 8.64 20.98 2.44
C LYS A 136 8.44 19.58 1.85
N ILE A 137 8.32 19.49 0.53
CA ILE A 137 8.19 18.22 -0.20
C ILE A 137 9.45 17.36 -0.03
N ALA A 138 10.63 17.93 -0.30
CA ALA A 138 11.90 17.20 -0.21
C ALA A 138 12.15 16.65 1.20
N LEU A 139 11.87 17.45 2.24
CA LEU A 139 12.01 17.04 3.63
C LEU A 139 11.05 15.89 4.00
N ALA A 140 9.79 15.98 3.57
CA ALA A 140 8.81 14.92 3.78
C ALA A 140 9.25 13.61 3.13
N VAL A 141 9.69 13.66 1.87
CA VAL A 141 10.19 12.48 1.15
C VAL A 141 11.43 11.91 1.83
N ALA A 142 12.39 12.76 2.23
CA ALA A 142 13.59 12.32 2.93
C ALA A 142 13.27 11.62 4.26
N ARG A 143 12.32 12.15 5.05
CA ARG A 143 11.86 11.54 6.30
C ARG A 143 11.21 10.18 6.07
N GLY A 144 10.32 10.08 5.08
CA GLY A 144 9.68 8.82 4.72
C GLY A 144 10.69 7.76 4.28
N MET A 145 11.63 8.12 3.40
CA MET A 145 12.68 7.20 2.95
C MET A 145 13.62 6.78 4.08
N PHE A 146 14.01 7.72 4.96
CA PHE A 146 14.80 7.39 6.15
C PHE A 146 14.06 6.38 7.04
N TYR A 147 12.76 6.57 7.25
CA TYR A 147 11.92 5.63 8.00
C TYR A 147 11.92 4.22 7.37
N LEU A 148 11.67 4.11 6.06
CA LEU A 148 11.68 2.81 5.35
C LEU A 148 13.03 2.10 5.46
N HIS A 149 14.13 2.83 5.29
CA HIS A 149 15.48 2.27 5.37
C HIS A 149 15.89 1.90 6.80
N SER A 150 15.27 2.52 7.82
CA SER A 150 15.52 2.21 9.23
C SER A 150 14.74 0.97 9.72
N ALA A 151 13.84 0.42 8.91
CA ALA A 151 13.16 -0.82 9.23
C ALA A 151 14.13 -2.00 9.33
N SER A 152 13.71 -3.08 10.01
CA SER A 152 14.49 -4.32 10.12
C SER A 152 13.64 -5.52 9.66
N PRO A 153 13.92 -6.11 8.48
CA PRO A 153 14.93 -5.68 7.51
C PRO A 153 14.57 -4.33 6.84
N PRO A 154 15.55 -3.59 6.27
CA PRO A 154 15.28 -2.36 5.55
C PRO A 154 14.31 -2.57 4.40
N VAL A 155 13.35 -1.67 4.25
CA VAL A 155 12.40 -1.67 3.14
C VAL A 155 12.95 -0.78 2.04
N LEU A 156 13.29 -1.39 0.90
CA LEU A 156 13.70 -0.65 -0.29
C LEU A 156 12.45 -0.26 -1.09
N HIS A 157 12.35 1.01 -1.47
CA HIS A 157 11.23 1.46 -2.31
C HIS A 157 11.34 0.97 -3.75
N GLN A 158 12.55 1.01 -4.33
CA GLN A 158 12.89 0.56 -5.70
C GLN A 158 12.25 1.32 -6.88
N ASP A 159 11.28 2.20 -6.64
CA ASP A 159 10.61 3.00 -7.69
C ASP A 159 10.24 4.39 -7.17
N LEU A 160 11.16 5.07 -6.47
CA LEU A 160 10.88 6.41 -5.95
C LEU A 160 10.91 7.44 -7.08
N LYS A 161 9.73 7.98 -7.41
CA LYS A 161 9.52 8.99 -8.45
C LYS A 161 8.30 9.86 -8.11
N LEU A 162 8.10 10.94 -8.84
CA LEU A 162 7.02 11.90 -8.58
C LEU A 162 5.61 11.28 -8.69
N GLU A 163 5.45 10.24 -9.51
CA GLU A 163 4.21 9.47 -9.61
C GLU A 163 3.89 8.68 -8.34
N ASN A 164 4.87 8.39 -7.49
CA ASN A 164 4.70 7.59 -6.27
C ASN A 164 4.78 8.48 -5.01
N VAL A 165 4.54 9.79 -5.15
CA VAL A 165 4.42 10.73 -4.04
C VAL A 165 3.08 11.45 -4.14
N PHE A 166 2.28 11.39 -3.09
CA PHE A 166 1.00 12.09 -2.98
C PHE A 166 1.15 13.38 -2.18
N LEU A 167 0.49 14.43 -2.64
CA LEU A 167 0.24 15.66 -1.92
C LEU A 167 -1.26 15.79 -1.65
N SER A 168 -1.67 15.88 -0.39
CA SER A 168 -3.08 16.09 -0.05
C SER A 168 -3.57 17.45 -0.55
N ARG A 169 -4.87 17.54 -0.85
CA ARG A 169 -5.51 18.74 -1.42
C ARG A 169 -5.31 20.00 -0.56
N ASP A 170 -5.33 19.84 0.76
CA ASP A 170 -5.07 20.91 1.74
C ASP A 170 -3.58 21.22 1.93
N GLY A 171 -2.67 20.46 1.31
CA GLY A 171 -1.22 20.62 1.41
C GLY A 171 -0.62 20.23 2.76
N SER A 172 -1.39 19.57 3.64
CA SER A 172 -0.95 19.17 4.98
C SER A 172 -0.11 17.89 4.98
N ARG A 173 -0.37 16.97 4.04
CA ARG A 173 0.28 15.66 3.94
C ARG A 173 1.05 15.50 2.63
N ILE A 174 2.26 14.99 2.75
CA ILE A 174 3.10 14.53 1.64
C ILE A 174 3.51 13.11 1.98
N VAL A 175 3.07 12.12 1.20
CA VAL A 175 3.31 10.70 1.49
C VAL A 175 3.89 9.97 0.29
N ILE A 176 4.72 8.98 0.57
CA ILE A 176 5.28 8.09 -0.44
C ILE A 176 4.40 6.83 -0.56
N SER A 177 4.08 6.41 -1.79
CA SER A 177 3.28 5.22 -2.12
C SER A 177 4.13 4.14 -2.82
N ASP A 178 3.51 2.99 -3.11
CA ASP A 178 4.09 1.93 -3.98
C ASP A 178 5.45 1.38 -3.52
N PHE A 179 5.69 1.36 -2.21
CA PHE A 179 6.87 0.76 -1.59
C PHE A 179 6.65 -0.72 -1.24
N GLY A 180 7.74 -1.49 -1.15
CA GLY A 180 7.72 -2.85 -0.56
C GLY A 180 6.97 -3.93 -1.37
N LEU A 181 6.59 -3.63 -2.62
CA LEU A 181 5.95 -4.57 -3.55
C LEU A 181 6.91 -5.08 -4.65
N GLY A 182 8.13 -4.54 -4.70
CA GLY A 182 9.16 -4.97 -5.63
C GLY A 182 9.68 -6.35 -5.25
N GLY A 183 9.49 -7.30 -6.17
CA GLY A 183 9.95 -8.67 -6.03
C GLY A 183 11.44 -8.71 -5.67
N ARG A 184 11.77 -9.52 -4.67
CA ARG A 184 13.14 -9.98 -4.45
C ARG A 184 13.52 -10.87 -5.64
N ASP A 185 13.98 -10.29 -6.73
CA ASP A 185 14.96 -10.96 -7.58
C ASP A 185 16.32 -10.77 -6.93
N ARG A 186 16.57 -11.51 -5.84
CA ARG A 186 17.95 -11.83 -5.48
C ARG A 186 18.41 -12.84 -6.54
N LYS A 187 19.04 -12.35 -7.60
CA LYS A 187 20.01 -13.19 -8.33
C LYS A 187 21.15 -13.46 -7.35
N SER A 188 21.10 -14.62 -6.70
CA SER A 188 22.28 -15.31 -6.17
C SER A 188 22.80 -16.26 -7.22
#